data_AF-A0A3N2RLT3-F1
#
_entry.id   AF-A0A3N2RLT3-F1
#
_cell.length_a   1.000
_cell.length_b   1.000
_cell.length_c   1.000
_cell.angle_alpha   90.00
_cell.angle_beta   90.00
_cell.angle_gamma   90.00
#
_symmetry.space_group_name_H-M   'P 1'
#
loop_
_entity.id
_entity.type
_entity.pdbx_description
1 polymer ?
#
loop_
_entity_poly.entity_id
_entity_poly.type
_entity_poly.pdbx_seq_one_letter_code
_entity_poly.pdbx_strand_id
1 'polypeptide(L)'
;MDGTSDRNNRGRRVLLRWLFAYPLAALALTIYYAATSARTDMGEFLLLVVIAIGVALAIPVLALIDGARCRAIGAALGGCFLGIVPAALVFAGIDAADRAMSQHALDMQRQRMAVLVEASARGDRAGVSAAMAKLGGEYGPGHALCLLGAVGRSEDWVLPQPTDGALRVSTAHLFDSAEALMQGRTRTQQQALLGALLMRLGEREDGLGHLPRWLRLWRGTQADPAARALVFAQPRDDDSIGECYLEGDADLARIVADTWHDDGVRTWIAAGYGFSAEQAQPALDGVRSPAGLDALAASGLALGPLMLRAEDRGDALSRLATQLPQRLDDSDAPATLADLVDGYLRAGARLDRAAFGKTPCETFVDGERYQANIRTAALAPAREAAAQRIRQSLCPQGRPPVATSSSTDAFQDSLNAAVEAAQREGRGEGGEEGGAADPTP
;
A
#
# COMPACT_ATOMS: atom_id res chain seq x y z
N MET A 1 -54.96 11.33 49.33
CA MET A 1 -53.50 11.13 49.37
C MET A 1 -53.14 10.07 48.32
N ASP A 2 -53.13 10.41 47.02
CA ASP A 2 -52.86 9.43 45.94
C ASP A 2 -51.88 9.94 44.86
N GLY A 3 -51.44 11.20 44.93
CA GLY A 3 -50.61 11.82 43.88
C GLY A 3 -49.11 11.50 43.92
N THR A 4 -48.61 10.88 45.00
CA THR A 4 -47.17 10.60 45.20
C THR A 4 -46.75 9.27 44.56
N SER A 5 -47.63 8.26 44.56
CA SER A 5 -47.36 6.93 43.99
C SER A 5 -47.22 6.98 42.46
N ASP A 6 -48.08 7.74 41.79
CA ASP A 6 -48.08 7.87 40.32
C ASP A 6 -46.88 8.70 39.81
N ARG A 7 -46.41 9.68 40.60
CA ARG A 7 -45.23 10.50 40.29
C ARG A 7 -43.93 9.70 40.39
N ASN A 8 -43.79 8.84 41.42
CA ASN A 8 -42.63 7.97 41.58
C ASN A 8 -42.56 6.88 40.50
N ASN A 9 -43.70 6.28 40.13
CA ASN A 9 -43.76 5.29 39.05
C ASN A 9 -43.47 5.89 37.66
N ARG A 10 -43.78 7.18 37.44
CA ARG A 10 -43.44 7.89 36.21
C ARG A 10 -41.95 8.20 36.12
N GLY A 11 -41.35 8.70 37.21
CA GLY A 11 -39.91 8.96 37.30
C GLY A 11 -39.05 7.71 37.10
N ARG A 12 -39.44 6.58 37.71
CA ARG A 12 -38.73 5.30 37.57
C ARG A 12 -38.74 4.75 36.13
N ARG A 13 -39.87 4.90 35.42
CA ARG A 13 -39.98 4.49 34.00
C ARG A 13 -39.10 5.34 33.08
N VAL A 14 -39.07 6.66 33.30
CA VAL A 14 -38.20 7.59 32.56
C VAL A 14 -36.73 7.30 32.83
N LEU A 15 -36.35 7.07 34.09
CA LEU A 15 -34.99 6.68 34.50
C LEU A 15 -34.52 5.41 33.76
N LEU A 16 -35.30 4.33 33.82
CA LEU A 16 -34.95 3.06 33.17
C LEU A 16 -34.84 3.20 31.66
N ARG A 17 -35.73 3.97 31.01
CA ARG A 17 -35.72 4.16 29.56
C ARG A 17 -34.42 4.83 29.09
N TRP A 18 -33.97 5.85 29.80
CA TRP A 18 -32.75 6.59 29.46
C TRP A 18 -31.47 5.90 29.94
N LEU A 19 -31.54 5.02 30.95
CA LEU A 19 -30.47 4.12 31.37
C LEU A 19 -30.03 3.18 30.24
N PHE A 20 -30.98 2.66 29.46
CA PHE A 20 -30.71 1.72 28.36
C PHE A 20 -30.46 2.38 27.00
N ALA A 21 -30.62 3.70 26.88
CA ALA A 21 -30.46 4.40 25.60
C ALA A 21 -29.02 4.32 25.05
N TYR A 22 -28.01 4.59 25.87
CA TYR A 22 -26.60 4.49 25.47
C TYR A 22 -26.14 3.04 25.20
N PRO A 23 -26.44 2.04 26.07
CA PRO A 23 -26.07 0.65 25.80
C PRO A 23 -26.68 0.10 24.50
N LEU A 24 -27.94 0.41 24.21
CA LEU A 24 -28.60 -0.04 22.98
C LEU A 24 -28.04 0.67 21.74
N ALA A 25 -27.74 1.97 21.83
CA ALA A 25 -27.10 2.70 20.76
C ALA A 25 -25.69 2.17 20.47
N ALA A 26 -24.90 1.87 21.51
CA ALA A 26 -23.59 1.25 21.39
C ALA A 26 -23.68 -0.11 20.69
N LEU A 27 -24.58 -0.98 21.14
CA LEU A 27 -24.80 -2.30 20.54
C LEU A 27 -25.21 -2.21 19.06
N ALA A 28 -26.15 -1.32 18.72
CA ALA A 28 -26.60 -1.13 17.34
C ALA A 28 -25.47 -0.63 16.42
N LEU A 29 -24.67 0.33 16.90
CA LEU A 29 -23.52 0.86 16.17
C LEU A 29 -22.48 -0.24 15.91
N THR A 30 -22.22 -1.10 16.90
CA THR A 30 -21.29 -2.22 16.74
C THR A 30 -21.79 -3.28 15.78
N ILE A 31 -23.08 -3.66 15.84
CA ILE A 31 -23.67 -4.61 14.88
C ILE A 31 -23.56 -4.04 13.46
N TYR A 32 -23.83 -2.75 13.30
CA TYR A 32 -23.67 -2.07 12.02
C TYR A 32 -22.21 -2.11 11.55
N TYR A 33 -21.25 -1.77 12.42
CA TYR A 33 -19.82 -1.81 12.12
C TYR A 33 -19.35 -3.21 11.71
N ALA A 34 -19.72 -4.26 12.46
CA ALA A 34 -19.34 -5.63 12.13
C ALA A 34 -19.96 -6.12 10.81
N ALA A 35 -21.13 -5.60 10.42
CA ALA A 35 -21.76 -5.93 9.15
C ALA A 35 -21.13 -5.20 7.94
N THR A 36 -20.50 -4.04 8.16
CA THR A 36 -19.94 -3.21 7.08
C THR A 36 -18.41 -3.26 6.98
N SER A 37 -17.70 -3.62 8.06
CA SER A 37 -16.22 -3.58 8.15
C SER A 37 -15.49 -4.50 7.16
N ALA A 38 -16.17 -5.48 6.56
CA ALA A 38 -15.62 -6.28 5.46
C ALA A 38 -15.40 -5.46 4.15
N ARG A 39 -15.78 -4.18 4.09
CA ARG A 39 -15.76 -3.35 2.88
C ARG A 39 -15.25 -1.91 3.04
N THR A 40 -14.87 -1.48 4.25
CA THR A 40 -14.74 -0.05 4.53
C THR A 40 -13.40 0.56 4.13
N ASP A 41 -13.42 1.46 3.14
CA ASP A 41 -12.37 2.45 2.87
C ASP A 41 -12.29 3.52 3.97
N MET A 42 -11.15 4.21 4.06
CA MET A 42 -10.84 5.23 5.08
C MET A 42 -11.86 6.39 5.15
N GLY A 43 -12.59 6.66 4.06
CA GLY A 43 -13.69 7.63 4.01
C GLY A 43 -14.96 7.17 4.73
N GLU A 44 -15.29 5.87 4.70
CA GLU A 44 -16.45 5.32 5.42
C GLU A 44 -16.19 5.24 6.92
N PHE A 45 -14.94 5.02 7.33
CA PHE A 45 -14.54 5.07 8.73
C PHE A 45 -14.76 6.45 9.37
N LEU A 46 -14.38 7.53 8.69
CA LEU A 46 -14.64 8.90 9.14
C LEU A 46 -16.13 9.20 9.27
N LEU A 47 -16.95 8.72 8.31
CA LEU A 47 -18.40 8.87 8.36
C LEU A 47 -19.01 8.15 9.58
N LEU A 48 -18.55 6.94 9.88
CA LEU A 48 -18.93 6.17 11.07
C LEU A 48 -18.63 6.90 12.37
N VAL A 49 -17.45 7.53 12.48
CA VAL A 49 -17.08 8.35 13.65
C VAL A 49 -18.03 9.54 13.80
N VAL A 50 -18.37 10.22 12.71
CA VAL A 50 -19.33 11.35 12.72
C VAL A 50 -20.72 10.89 13.14
N ILE A 51 -21.21 9.75 12.65
CA ILE A 51 -22.50 9.17 13.03
C ILE A 51 -22.52 8.81 14.53
N ALA A 52 -21.45 8.19 15.04
CA ALA A 52 -21.34 7.83 16.45
C ALA A 52 -21.40 9.05 17.37
N ILE A 53 -20.66 10.12 17.03
CA ILE A 53 -20.69 11.39 17.75
C ILE A 53 -22.10 12.01 17.67
N GLY A 54 -22.72 12.02 16.49
CA GLY A 54 -24.07 12.54 16.29
C GLY A 54 -25.12 11.83 17.15
N VAL A 55 -25.10 10.49 17.20
CA VAL A 55 -26.00 9.69 18.02
C VAL A 55 -25.75 9.93 19.51
N ALA A 56 -24.50 9.99 19.94
CA ALA A 56 -24.15 10.25 21.34
C ALA A 56 -24.63 11.64 21.81
N LEU A 57 -24.54 12.66 20.96
CA LEU A 57 -25.01 14.02 21.27
C LEU A 57 -26.53 14.16 21.21
N ALA A 58 -27.23 13.34 20.41
CA ALA A 58 -28.69 13.39 20.30
C ALA A 58 -29.40 12.82 21.55
N ILE A 59 -28.82 11.82 22.21
CA ILE A 59 -29.42 11.13 23.36
C ILE A 59 -29.73 12.09 24.53
N PRO A 60 -28.81 12.96 25.01
CA PRO A 60 -29.10 13.94 26.06
C PRO A 60 -30.19 14.94 25.68
N VAL A 61 -30.22 15.39 24.43
CA VAL A 61 -31.23 16.34 23.93
C VAL A 61 -32.62 15.71 23.95
N LEU A 62 -32.74 14.47 23.47
CA LEU A 62 -34.00 13.73 23.50
C LEU A 62 -34.43 13.40 24.94
N ALA A 63 -33.50 13.15 25.84
CA ALA A 63 -33.76 12.93 27.26
C ALA A 63 -34.28 14.18 27.97
N LEU A 64 -33.76 15.36 27.63
CA LEU A 64 -34.26 16.64 28.13
C LEU A 64 -35.69 16.92 27.64
N ILE A 65 -35.97 16.69 26.35
CA ILE A 65 -37.31 16.89 25.77
C ILE A 65 -38.33 15.96 26.43
N ASP A 66 -38.00 14.69 26.60
CA ASP A 66 -38.86 13.70 27.24
C ASP A 66 -39.03 13.95 28.75
N GLY A 67 -37.94 14.25 29.44
CA GLY A 67 -37.95 14.63 30.84
C GLY A 67 -38.82 15.86 31.11
N ALA A 68 -38.80 16.85 30.21
CA ALA A 68 -39.67 18.03 30.28
C ALA A 68 -41.15 17.66 30.06
N ARG A 69 -41.45 16.85 29.03
CA ARG A 69 -42.82 16.36 28.75
C ARG A 69 -43.41 15.54 29.89
N CYS A 70 -42.59 14.70 30.53
CA CYS A 70 -43.01 13.83 31.63
C CYS A 70 -42.92 14.48 33.03
N ARG A 71 -42.46 15.73 33.14
CA ARG A 71 -42.16 16.43 34.41
C ARG A 71 -41.20 15.63 35.32
N ALA A 72 -40.19 15.02 34.72
CA ALA A 72 -39.23 14.11 35.35
C ALA A 72 -37.78 14.31 34.85
N ILE A 73 -37.38 15.57 34.62
CA ILE A 73 -36.06 15.94 34.05
C ILE A 73 -34.90 15.31 34.83
N GLY A 74 -34.93 15.37 36.17
CA GLY A 74 -33.88 14.79 37.00
C GLY A 74 -33.74 13.26 36.84
N ALA A 75 -34.85 12.56 36.62
CA ALA A 75 -34.82 11.12 36.35
C ALA A 75 -34.32 10.80 34.94
N ALA A 76 -34.64 11.63 33.93
CA ALA A 76 -34.15 11.47 32.57
C ALA A 76 -32.63 11.68 32.47
N LEU A 77 -32.12 12.78 33.05
CA LEU A 77 -30.68 13.06 33.10
C LEU A 77 -29.94 12.03 33.95
N GLY A 78 -30.48 11.66 35.11
CA GLY A 78 -29.91 10.60 35.95
C GLY A 78 -29.81 9.26 35.20
N GLY A 79 -30.83 8.91 34.41
CA GLY A 79 -30.83 7.72 33.56
C GLY A 79 -29.76 7.81 32.47
N CYS A 80 -29.67 8.94 31.76
CA CYS A 80 -28.63 9.15 30.75
C CYS A 80 -27.21 9.04 31.30
N PHE A 81 -26.90 9.71 32.43
CA PHE A 81 -25.56 9.65 33.03
C PHE A 81 -25.23 8.25 33.55
N LEU A 82 -26.18 7.59 34.22
CA LEU A 82 -25.99 6.21 34.67
C LEU A 82 -25.86 5.21 33.51
N GLY A 83 -26.44 5.52 32.34
CA GLY A 83 -26.39 4.69 31.14
C GLY A 83 -25.03 4.69 30.43
N ILE A 84 -24.15 5.65 30.72
CA ILE A 84 -22.80 5.72 30.15
C ILE A 84 -21.94 4.54 30.62
N VAL A 85 -22.03 4.17 31.90
CA VAL A 85 -21.26 3.06 32.50
C VAL A 85 -21.55 1.71 31.83
N PRO A 86 -22.82 1.25 31.69
CA PRO A 86 -23.12 0.02 30.97
C PRO A 86 -22.78 0.12 29.48
N ALA A 87 -22.83 1.30 28.85
CA ALA A 87 -22.37 1.46 27.48
C ALA A 87 -20.85 1.24 27.35
N ALA A 88 -20.05 1.76 28.30
CA ALA A 88 -18.61 1.49 28.35
C ALA A 88 -18.31 0.00 28.56
N LEU A 89 -19.10 -0.71 29.37
CA LEU A 89 -18.98 -2.16 29.53
C LEU A 89 -19.33 -2.94 28.26
N VAL A 90 -20.34 -2.49 27.50
CA VAL A 90 -20.67 -3.07 26.19
C VAL A 90 -19.48 -2.92 25.23
N PHE A 91 -18.89 -1.72 25.12
CA PHE A 91 -17.69 -1.51 24.31
C PHE A 91 -16.50 -2.37 24.77
N ALA A 92 -16.23 -2.44 26.07
CA ALA A 92 -15.15 -3.27 26.60
C ALA A 92 -15.38 -4.77 26.32
N GLY A 93 -16.62 -5.24 26.40
CA GLY A 93 -16.99 -6.62 26.06
C GLY A 93 -16.83 -6.94 24.58
N ILE A 94 -17.21 -6.00 23.70
CA ILE A 94 -17.02 -6.12 22.25
C ILE A 94 -15.53 -6.14 21.90
N ASP A 95 -14.75 -5.20 22.44
CA ASP A 95 -13.31 -5.12 22.22
C ASP A 95 -12.58 -6.37 22.75
N ALA A 96 -13.04 -6.96 23.85
CA ALA A 96 -12.55 -8.24 24.33
C ALA A 96 -12.96 -9.41 23.41
N ALA A 97 -14.19 -9.42 22.90
CA ALA A 97 -14.69 -10.46 22.00
C ALA A 97 -13.99 -10.41 20.62
N ASP A 98 -13.78 -9.21 20.09
CA ASP A 98 -13.05 -8.97 18.84
C ASP A 98 -11.61 -9.46 18.98
N ARG A 99 -10.90 -9.04 20.04
CA ARG A 99 -9.56 -9.55 20.36
C ARG A 99 -9.53 -11.07 20.51
N ALA A 100 -10.52 -11.68 21.15
CA ALA A 100 -10.59 -13.13 21.30
C ALA A 100 -10.86 -13.84 19.96
N MET A 101 -11.72 -13.29 19.09
CA MET A 101 -11.97 -13.82 17.75
C MET A 101 -10.73 -13.72 16.87
N SER A 102 -10.04 -12.57 16.88
CA SER A 102 -8.77 -12.40 16.17
C SER A 102 -7.72 -13.38 16.68
N GLN A 103 -7.57 -13.54 18.00
CA GLN A 103 -6.67 -14.53 18.58
C GLN A 103 -7.01 -15.96 18.16
N HIS A 104 -8.30 -16.32 18.15
CA HIS A 104 -8.72 -17.65 17.73
C HIS A 104 -8.43 -17.90 16.23
N ALA A 105 -8.69 -16.92 15.37
CA ALA A 105 -8.36 -17.00 13.95
C ALA A 105 -6.84 -17.17 13.73
N LEU A 106 -6.03 -16.41 14.47
CA LEU A 106 -4.56 -16.49 14.44
C LEU A 106 -4.07 -17.86 14.92
N ASP A 107 -4.62 -18.39 16.00
CA ASP A 107 -4.23 -19.71 16.52
C ASP A 107 -4.61 -20.83 15.55
N MET A 108 -5.76 -20.73 14.87
CA MET A 108 -6.12 -21.64 13.79
C MET A 108 -5.12 -21.55 12.62
N GLN A 109 -4.74 -20.36 12.18
CA GLN A 109 -3.75 -20.19 11.12
C GLN A 109 -2.38 -20.76 11.51
N ARG A 110 -1.93 -20.50 12.75
CA ARG A 110 -0.69 -21.08 13.31
C ARG A 110 -0.71 -22.60 13.31
N GLN A 111 -1.80 -23.20 13.78
CA GLN A 111 -1.95 -24.66 13.81
C GLN A 111 -1.91 -25.28 12.41
N ARG A 112 -2.57 -24.63 11.43
CA ARG A 112 -2.56 -25.09 10.03
C ARG A 112 -1.16 -25.01 9.41
N MET A 113 -0.45 -23.92 9.66
CA MET A 113 0.89 -23.67 9.09
C MET A 113 2.03 -24.35 9.85
N ALA A 114 1.82 -24.85 11.07
CA ALA A 114 2.87 -25.34 11.96
C ALA A 114 3.79 -26.39 11.30
N VAL A 115 3.20 -27.38 10.63
CA VAL A 115 3.96 -28.46 9.97
C VAL A 115 4.82 -27.91 8.82
N LEU A 116 4.27 -26.95 8.06
CA LEU A 116 4.99 -26.31 6.97
C LEU A 116 6.14 -25.44 7.50
N VAL A 117 5.91 -24.66 8.55
CA VAL A 117 6.94 -23.83 9.21
C VAL A 117 8.08 -24.69 9.73
N GLU A 118 7.77 -25.79 10.42
CA GLU A 118 8.78 -26.71 10.95
C GLU A 118 9.59 -27.37 9.84
N ALA A 119 8.93 -27.86 8.78
CA ALA A 119 9.61 -28.45 7.62
C ALA A 119 10.52 -27.42 6.92
N SER A 120 10.02 -26.21 6.69
CA SER A 120 10.78 -25.11 6.10
C SER A 120 11.98 -24.74 6.95
N ALA A 121 11.82 -24.58 8.27
CA ALA A 121 12.91 -24.19 9.14
C ALA A 121 14.02 -25.25 9.26
N ARG A 122 13.70 -26.54 9.03
CA ARG A 122 14.67 -27.63 8.93
C ARG A 122 15.30 -27.79 7.54
N GLY A 123 14.82 -27.04 6.54
CA GLY A 123 15.22 -27.24 5.14
C GLY A 123 14.73 -28.57 4.54
N ASP A 124 13.68 -29.18 5.11
CA ASP A 124 13.12 -30.45 4.65
C ASP A 124 12.19 -30.23 3.44
N ARG A 125 12.77 -30.28 2.24
CA ARG A 125 12.03 -30.08 0.97
C ARG A 125 10.86 -31.06 0.81
N ALA A 126 11.04 -32.33 1.20
CA ALA A 126 9.98 -33.33 1.08
C ALA A 126 8.86 -33.06 2.09
N GLY A 127 9.22 -32.67 3.32
CA GLY A 127 8.27 -32.21 4.34
C GLY A 127 7.48 -30.98 3.91
N VAL A 128 8.13 -30.01 3.25
CA VAL A 128 7.47 -28.80 2.69
C VAL A 128 6.44 -29.17 1.64
N SER A 129 6.79 -30.00 0.66
CA SER A 129 5.86 -30.46 -0.38
C SER A 129 4.70 -31.27 0.22
N ALA A 130 4.97 -32.14 1.21
CA ALA A 130 3.96 -32.95 1.89
C ALA A 130 3.00 -32.10 2.75
N ALA A 131 3.52 -31.07 3.44
CA ALA A 131 2.70 -30.14 4.19
C ALA A 131 1.78 -29.33 3.25
N MET A 132 2.31 -28.86 2.12
CA MET A 132 1.52 -28.12 1.13
C MET A 132 0.47 -28.96 0.42
N ALA A 133 0.69 -30.27 0.24
CA ALA A 133 -0.36 -31.15 -0.30
C ALA A 133 -1.61 -31.20 0.61
N LYS A 134 -1.44 -31.01 1.93
CA LYS A 134 -2.55 -30.94 2.89
C LYS A 134 -3.19 -29.55 2.95
N LEU A 135 -2.42 -28.50 2.70
CA LEU A 135 -2.86 -27.10 2.77
C LEU A 135 -3.43 -26.56 1.45
N GLY A 136 -3.14 -27.19 0.32
CA GLY A 136 -3.37 -26.63 -1.02
C GLY A 136 -4.82 -26.32 -1.37
N GLY A 137 -5.81 -26.86 -0.65
CA GLY A 137 -7.23 -26.53 -0.85
C GLY A 137 -7.68 -25.27 -0.12
N GLU A 138 -6.94 -24.82 0.90
CA GLU A 138 -7.25 -23.62 1.68
C GLU A 138 -6.26 -22.48 1.39
N TYR A 139 -5.01 -22.82 1.07
CA TYR A 139 -3.93 -21.88 0.80
C TYR A 139 -3.23 -22.21 -0.51
N GLY A 140 -3.22 -21.25 -1.43
CA GLY A 140 -2.35 -21.30 -2.60
C GLY A 140 -0.87 -21.31 -2.19
N PRO A 141 0.03 -21.90 -3.01
CA PRO A 141 1.45 -22.02 -2.66
C PRO A 141 2.15 -20.66 -2.50
N GLY A 142 1.77 -19.64 -3.28
CA GLY A 142 2.26 -18.27 -3.12
C GLY A 142 1.86 -17.66 -1.77
N HIS A 143 0.61 -17.86 -1.35
CA HIS A 143 0.12 -17.39 -0.04
C HIS A 143 0.82 -18.12 1.11
N ALA A 144 1.00 -19.43 1.02
CA ALA A 144 1.73 -20.18 2.05
C ALA A 144 3.19 -19.72 2.18
N LEU A 145 3.88 -19.43 1.06
CA LEU A 145 5.23 -18.88 1.08
C LEU A 145 5.27 -17.45 1.65
N CYS A 146 4.26 -16.64 1.33
CA CYS A 146 4.08 -15.33 1.92
C CYS A 146 3.98 -15.44 3.44
N LEU A 147 3.11 -16.30 3.97
CA LEU A 147 2.97 -16.51 5.42
C LEU A 147 4.28 -17.02 6.05
N LEU A 148 4.96 -17.97 5.41
CA LEU A 148 6.26 -18.50 5.86
C LEU A 148 7.32 -17.42 6.04
N GLY A 149 7.37 -16.44 5.15
CA GLY A 149 8.34 -15.35 5.22
C GLY A 149 8.07 -14.35 6.36
N ALA A 150 6.82 -14.23 6.81
CA ALA A 150 6.39 -13.33 7.89
C ALA A 150 6.63 -13.88 9.31
N VAL A 151 6.91 -15.19 9.42
CA VAL A 151 6.98 -15.88 10.73
C VAL A 151 8.01 -15.21 11.65
N GLY A 152 7.50 -14.66 12.75
CA GLY A 152 8.30 -14.09 13.83
C GLY A 152 8.81 -12.66 13.61
N ARG A 153 8.14 -11.87 12.74
CA ARG A 153 8.51 -10.48 12.44
C ARG A 153 7.43 -9.41 12.65
N SER A 154 6.13 -9.67 12.49
CA SER A 154 5.13 -8.58 12.55
C SER A 154 4.46 -8.45 13.93
N GLU A 155 4.26 -7.20 14.37
CA GLU A 155 3.20 -6.84 15.33
C GLU A 155 1.84 -6.75 14.61
N ASP A 156 1.84 -6.64 13.28
CA ASP A 156 0.66 -6.52 12.44
C ASP A 156 0.10 -7.89 12.00
N TRP A 157 -1.07 -8.17 12.58
CA TRP A 157 -2.25 -8.89 12.07
C TRP A 157 -2.19 -10.32 11.51
N VAL A 158 -1.03 -10.94 11.25
CA VAL A 158 -1.03 -12.33 10.74
C VAL A 158 -0.28 -13.32 11.62
N LEU A 159 0.84 -12.92 12.25
CA LEU A 159 1.56 -13.75 13.21
C LEU A 159 2.31 -12.85 14.22
N PRO A 160 1.68 -12.44 15.35
CA PRO A 160 2.33 -11.54 16.30
C PRO A 160 3.66 -12.12 16.80
N GLN A 161 4.56 -11.20 17.19
CA GLN A 161 5.91 -11.48 17.68
C GLN A 161 5.97 -12.76 18.52
N PRO A 162 7.02 -13.59 18.33
CA PRO A 162 7.22 -14.76 19.17
C PRO A 162 7.32 -14.32 20.63
N THR A 163 6.47 -14.84 21.49
CA THR A 163 6.95 -15.18 22.83
C THR A 163 8.12 -16.14 22.65
N ASP A 164 9.23 -15.89 23.36
CA ASP A 164 10.53 -16.55 23.22
C ASP A 164 10.43 -18.00 22.68
N GLY A 165 10.84 -18.22 21.42
CA GLY A 165 10.95 -19.56 20.83
C GLY A 165 10.36 -19.81 19.45
N ALA A 166 9.79 -18.84 18.71
CA ALA A 166 9.30 -19.16 17.35
C ALA A 166 10.45 -19.43 16.38
N LEU A 167 10.30 -20.51 15.60
CA LEU A 167 11.19 -20.84 14.50
C LEU A 167 11.15 -19.73 13.43
N ARG A 168 12.28 -19.06 13.24
CA ARG A 168 12.50 -18.18 12.08
C ARG A 168 13.04 -19.01 10.92
N VAL A 169 12.39 -18.91 9.77
CA VAL A 169 12.91 -19.54 8.54
C VAL A 169 14.04 -18.67 7.99
N SER A 170 15.25 -19.23 7.86
CA SER A 170 16.39 -18.53 7.27
C SER A 170 16.14 -18.20 5.80
N THR A 171 16.87 -17.23 5.24
CA THR A 171 16.68 -16.83 3.84
C THR A 171 17.00 -17.98 2.90
N ALA A 172 18.06 -18.74 3.20
CA ALA A 172 18.40 -19.97 2.48
C ALA A 172 17.26 -21.00 2.48
N HIS A 173 16.64 -21.24 3.64
CA HIS A 173 15.54 -22.19 3.74
C HIS A 173 14.23 -21.71 3.12
N LEU A 174 14.00 -20.39 3.02
CA LEU A 174 12.92 -19.85 2.21
C LEU A 174 13.12 -20.19 0.72
N PHE A 175 14.35 -20.09 0.20
CA PHE A 175 14.64 -20.54 -1.16
C PHE A 175 14.42 -22.05 -1.34
N ASP A 176 14.88 -22.88 -0.39
CA ASP A 176 14.65 -24.32 -0.44
C ASP A 176 13.16 -24.66 -0.46
N SER A 177 12.37 -23.94 0.34
CA SER A 177 10.93 -24.08 0.39
C SER A 177 10.30 -23.65 -0.94
N ALA A 178 10.65 -22.47 -1.46
CA ALA A 178 10.14 -21.99 -2.74
C ALA A 178 10.45 -22.96 -3.89
N GLU A 179 11.69 -23.46 -3.97
CA GLU A 179 12.11 -24.46 -4.96
C GLU A 179 11.31 -25.76 -4.85
N ALA A 180 11.07 -26.25 -3.63
CA ALA A 180 10.24 -27.43 -3.40
C ALA A 180 8.78 -27.21 -3.84
N LEU A 181 8.24 -26.01 -3.63
CA LEU A 181 6.86 -25.66 -4.00
C LEU A 181 6.67 -25.40 -5.49
N MET A 182 7.73 -25.02 -6.21
CA MET A 182 7.70 -24.81 -7.66
C MET A 182 7.64 -26.12 -8.48
N GLN A 183 8.01 -27.26 -7.89
CA GLN A 183 8.05 -28.55 -8.61
C GLN A 183 6.66 -28.99 -9.09
N GLY A 184 6.55 -29.36 -10.36
CA GLY A 184 5.30 -29.83 -10.97
C GLY A 184 4.23 -28.74 -11.15
N ARG A 185 4.57 -27.47 -10.94
CA ARG A 185 3.65 -26.33 -11.09
C ARG A 185 3.70 -25.71 -12.48
N THR A 186 2.63 -25.01 -12.84
CA THR A 186 2.59 -24.20 -14.07
C THR A 186 3.51 -22.99 -13.94
N ARG A 187 3.88 -22.39 -15.08
CA ARG A 187 4.68 -21.15 -15.12
C ARG A 187 4.08 -20.05 -14.25
N THR A 188 2.77 -19.81 -14.37
CA THR A 188 2.05 -18.80 -13.58
C THR A 188 2.20 -19.03 -12.08
N GLN A 189 2.00 -20.28 -11.63
CA GLN A 189 2.13 -20.66 -10.22
C GLN A 189 3.57 -20.50 -9.70
N GLN A 190 4.57 -20.83 -10.52
CA GLN A 190 5.98 -20.63 -10.18
C GLN A 190 6.32 -19.14 -10.04
N GLN A 191 5.83 -18.29 -10.94
CA GLN A 191 6.07 -16.86 -10.88
C GLN A 191 5.35 -16.18 -9.71
N ALA A 192 4.14 -16.62 -9.36
CA ALA A 192 3.45 -16.16 -8.15
C ALA A 192 4.25 -16.49 -6.86
N LEU A 193 4.79 -17.71 -6.78
CA LEU A 193 5.70 -18.13 -5.71
C LEU A 193 6.95 -17.24 -5.65
N LEU A 194 7.59 -17.00 -6.79
CA LEU A 194 8.76 -16.13 -6.85
C LEU A 194 8.42 -14.68 -6.51
N GLY A 195 7.24 -14.18 -6.87
CA GLY A 195 6.75 -12.87 -6.46
C GLY A 195 6.67 -12.73 -4.94
N ALA A 196 6.02 -13.69 -4.28
CA ALA A 196 5.96 -13.74 -2.82
C ALA A 196 7.36 -13.86 -2.19
N LEU A 197 8.27 -14.64 -2.80
CA LEU A 197 9.66 -14.73 -2.35
C LEU A 197 10.38 -13.38 -2.46
N LEU A 198 10.20 -12.62 -3.54
CA LEU A 198 10.86 -11.32 -3.73
C LEU A 198 10.42 -10.31 -2.65
N MET A 199 9.11 -10.22 -2.40
CA MET A 199 8.56 -9.39 -1.32
C MET A 199 9.22 -9.73 0.02
N ARG A 200 9.32 -11.02 0.34
CA ARG A 200 9.94 -11.49 1.58
C ARG A 200 11.45 -11.30 1.62
N LEU A 201 12.14 -11.29 0.49
CA LEU A 201 13.54 -10.89 0.43
C LEU A 201 13.68 -9.39 0.71
N GLY A 202 12.78 -8.57 0.18
CA GLY A 202 12.81 -7.13 0.38
C GLY A 202 12.73 -6.71 1.86
N GLU A 203 11.99 -7.47 2.65
CA GLU A 203 11.89 -7.25 4.10
C GLU A 203 13.16 -7.66 4.88
N ARG A 204 14.11 -8.36 4.28
CA ARG A 204 15.28 -8.92 4.97
C ARG A 204 16.55 -8.10 4.74
N GLU A 205 17.31 -7.92 5.82
CA GLU A 205 18.63 -7.26 5.79
C GLU A 205 19.61 -7.92 4.81
N ASP A 206 19.59 -9.25 4.70
CA ASP A 206 20.43 -10.03 3.79
C ASP A 206 19.81 -10.21 2.38
N GLY A 207 18.63 -9.65 2.14
CA GLY A 207 17.83 -9.89 0.93
C GLY A 207 18.54 -9.54 -0.37
N LEU A 208 19.25 -8.41 -0.41
CA LEU A 208 20.00 -7.95 -1.58
C LEU A 208 21.05 -8.97 -2.04
N GLY A 209 21.77 -9.60 -1.09
CA GLY A 209 22.78 -10.62 -1.38
C GLY A 209 22.20 -11.87 -2.06
N HIS A 210 20.90 -12.09 -1.91
CA HIS A 210 20.17 -13.20 -2.50
C HIS A 210 19.40 -12.86 -3.79
N LEU A 211 19.28 -11.58 -4.15
CA LEU A 211 18.62 -11.15 -5.38
C LEU A 211 19.17 -11.84 -6.65
N PRO A 212 20.50 -12.06 -6.82
CA PRO A 212 21.01 -12.81 -7.97
C PRO A 212 20.48 -14.26 -8.05
N ARG A 213 20.26 -14.92 -6.92
CA ARG A 213 19.68 -16.28 -6.89
C ARG A 213 18.22 -16.24 -7.31
N TRP A 214 17.47 -15.28 -6.79
CA TRP A 214 16.06 -15.06 -7.16
C TRP A 214 15.91 -14.82 -8.67
N LEU A 215 16.73 -13.92 -9.22
CA LEU A 215 16.76 -13.60 -10.65
C LEU A 215 17.03 -14.83 -11.52
N ARG A 216 17.97 -15.70 -11.11
CA ARG A 216 18.21 -16.97 -11.82
C ARG A 216 17.00 -17.91 -11.81
N LEU A 217 16.32 -18.04 -10.66
CA LEU A 217 15.10 -18.84 -10.57
C LEU A 217 14.01 -18.28 -11.47
N TRP A 218 13.84 -16.96 -11.48
CA TRP A 218 12.88 -16.32 -12.37
C TRP A 218 13.18 -16.60 -13.84
N ARG A 219 14.45 -16.51 -14.27
CA ARG A 219 14.84 -16.85 -15.66
C ARG A 219 14.36 -18.23 -16.07
N GLY A 220 14.43 -19.21 -15.17
CA GLY A 220 13.95 -20.57 -15.41
C GLY A 220 12.45 -20.68 -15.66
N THR A 221 11.67 -19.67 -15.28
CA THR A 221 10.21 -19.61 -15.53
C THR A 221 9.86 -18.89 -16.83
N GLN A 222 10.80 -18.18 -17.48
CA GLN A 222 10.49 -17.43 -18.70
C GLN A 222 10.32 -18.35 -19.91
N ALA A 223 9.35 -18.03 -20.77
CA ALA A 223 9.18 -18.72 -22.04
C ALA A 223 10.38 -18.50 -22.98
N ASP A 224 10.93 -17.29 -22.98
CA ASP A 224 12.19 -16.95 -23.63
C ASP A 224 13.26 -16.64 -22.57
N PRO A 225 14.23 -17.55 -22.33
CA PRO A 225 15.32 -17.32 -21.38
C PRO A 225 16.25 -16.16 -21.76
N ALA A 226 16.26 -15.73 -23.03
CA ALA A 226 17.04 -14.59 -23.52
C ALA A 226 16.30 -13.25 -23.36
N ALA A 227 15.02 -13.26 -22.97
CA ALA A 227 14.26 -12.05 -22.73
C ALA A 227 14.94 -11.22 -21.63
N ARG A 228 15.26 -9.96 -21.97
CA ARG A 228 15.91 -9.04 -21.04
C ARG A 228 14.94 -8.49 -20.01
N ALA A 229 13.68 -8.24 -20.38
CA ALA A 229 12.67 -7.77 -19.43
C ALA A 229 12.00 -8.94 -18.70
N LEU A 230 11.63 -8.71 -17.45
CA LEU A 230 10.93 -9.69 -16.63
C LEU A 230 9.43 -9.58 -16.86
N VAL A 231 8.84 -10.63 -17.43
CA VAL A 231 7.40 -10.71 -17.75
C VAL A 231 6.68 -11.71 -16.86
N PHE A 232 5.54 -11.32 -16.29
CA PHE A 232 4.57 -12.23 -15.68
C PHE A 232 3.74 -12.97 -16.72
N ALA A 233 3.51 -14.25 -16.46
CA ALA A 233 2.59 -15.08 -17.22
C ALA A 233 1.14 -14.72 -16.86
N GLN A 234 0.32 -14.52 -17.89
CA GLN A 234 -1.13 -14.35 -17.80
C GLN A 234 -1.84 -15.69 -18.11
N PRO A 235 -3.06 -15.94 -17.59
CA PRO A 235 -3.80 -15.09 -16.66
C PRO A 235 -3.26 -15.20 -15.22
N ARG A 236 -3.46 -14.12 -14.46
CA ARG A 236 -3.21 -14.04 -13.02
C ARG A 236 -4.26 -14.90 -12.29
N ASP A 237 -3.84 -15.81 -11.41
CA ASP A 237 -4.81 -16.58 -10.61
C ASP A 237 -5.45 -15.66 -9.54
N ASP A 238 -6.74 -15.35 -9.73
CA ASP A 238 -7.57 -14.54 -8.81
C ASP A 238 -7.69 -15.16 -7.39
N ASP A 239 -7.34 -16.43 -7.23
CA ASP A 239 -7.50 -17.19 -5.98
C ASP A 239 -6.41 -16.90 -4.92
N SER A 240 -5.58 -15.87 -5.11
CA SER A 240 -4.50 -15.50 -4.20
C SER A 240 -4.88 -14.37 -3.25
N ILE A 241 -5.78 -14.66 -2.32
CA ILE A 241 -6.16 -13.74 -1.22
C ILE A 241 -4.93 -13.49 -0.33
N GLY A 242 -4.34 -12.28 -0.26
CA GLY A 242 -3.31 -11.89 0.74
C GLY A 242 -2.28 -10.81 0.31
N GLU A 243 -1.54 -10.26 1.28
CA GLU A 243 -0.65 -9.07 1.16
C GLU A 243 0.66 -9.24 0.36
N CYS A 244 1.04 -10.44 -0.09
CA CYS A 244 2.25 -10.64 -0.93
C CYS A 244 1.93 -10.83 -2.42
N TYR A 245 0.86 -10.21 -2.91
CA TYR A 245 0.47 -10.30 -4.31
C TYR A 245 1.13 -9.20 -5.15
N LEU A 246 1.39 -9.50 -6.43
CA LEU A 246 1.95 -8.57 -7.40
C LEU A 246 0.91 -8.31 -8.48
N GLU A 247 0.52 -7.05 -8.64
CA GLU A 247 -0.48 -6.59 -9.58
C GLU A 247 0.06 -6.54 -11.01
N GLY A 248 1.38 -6.52 -11.24
CA GLY A 248 1.94 -6.57 -12.59
C GLY A 248 3.47 -6.53 -12.70
N ASP A 249 3.96 -6.48 -13.94
CA ASP A 249 5.39 -6.47 -14.28
C ASP A 249 6.14 -5.32 -13.59
N ALA A 250 5.48 -4.15 -13.48
CA ALA A 250 6.01 -2.97 -12.81
C ALA A 250 6.33 -3.20 -11.33
N ASP A 251 5.61 -4.10 -10.64
CA ASP A 251 5.76 -4.31 -9.20
C ASP A 251 7.07 -5.00 -8.85
N LEU A 252 7.58 -5.91 -9.70
CA LEU A 252 8.88 -6.53 -9.45
C LEU A 252 9.99 -5.47 -9.48
N ALA A 253 9.96 -4.60 -10.48
CA ALA A 253 10.92 -3.51 -10.59
C ALA A 253 10.76 -2.54 -9.42
N ARG A 254 9.53 -2.22 -9.04
CA ARG A 254 9.21 -1.36 -7.90
C ARG A 254 9.75 -1.91 -6.58
N ILE A 255 9.56 -3.19 -6.27
CA ILE A 255 10.09 -3.81 -5.05
C ILE A 255 11.61 -3.69 -5.00
N VAL A 256 12.31 -4.02 -6.10
CA VAL A 256 13.77 -3.94 -6.15
C VAL A 256 14.25 -2.50 -6.00
N ALA A 257 13.61 -1.57 -6.69
CA ALA A 257 13.95 -0.16 -6.75
C ALA A 257 13.64 0.57 -5.43
N ASP A 258 12.50 0.27 -4.79
CA ASP A 258 12.09 0.90 -3.54
C ASP A 258 12.80 0.30 -2.33
N THR A 259 13.17 -0.99 -2.37
CA THR A 259 13.84 -1.63 -1.23
C THR A 259 15.35 -1.40 -1.25
N TRP A 260 16.00 -1.66 -2.38
CA TRP A 260 17.46 -1.69 -2.46
C TRP A 260 18.04 -0.59 -3.36
N HIS A 261 17.20 0.26 -3.93
CA HIS A 261 17.60 1.46 -4.67
C HIS A 261 18.66 1.17 -5.75
N ASP A 262 19.73 1.97 -5.78
CA ASP A 262 20.84 1.84 -6.73
C ASP A 262 21.46 0.44 -6.75
N ASP A 263 21.58 -0.21 -5.58
CA ASP A 263 22.19 -1.54 -5.49
C ASP A 263 21.29 -2.62 -6.07
N GLY A 264 19.99 -2.53 -5.81
CA GLY A 264 18.99 -3.42 -6.41
C GLY A 264 18.98 -3.31 -7.94
N VAL A 265 18.89 -2.08 -8.45
CA VAL A 265 18.87 -1.78 -9.89
C VAL A 265 20.16 -2.26 -10.57
N ARG A 266 21.33 -1.99 -9.98
CA ARG A 266 22.62 -2.44 -10.54
C ARG A 266 22.74 -3.96 -10.52
N THR A 267 22.28 -4.62 -9.46
CA THR A 267 22.29 -6.08 -9.36
C THR A 267 21.39 -6.72 -10.42
N TRP A 268 20.22 -6.14 -10.66
CA TRP A 268 19.30 -6.55 -11.72
C TRP A 268 19.94 -6.47 -13.11
N ILE A 269 20.56 -5.33 -13.41
CA ILE A 269 21.26 -5.10 -14.69
C ILE A 269 22.47 -6.03 -14.82
N ALA A 270 23.27 -6.21 -13.77
CA ALA A 270 24.43 -7.08 -13.74
C ALA A 270 24.06 -8.56 -13.96
N ALA A 271 22.85 -8.98 -13.55
CA ALA A 271 22.31 -10.30 -13.85
C ALA A 271 21.87 -10.46 -15.32
N GLY A 272 21.99 -9.43 -16.15
CA GLY A 272 21.67 -9.43 -17.58
C GLY A 272 20.23 -8.99 -17.89
N TYR A 273 19.47 -8.57 -16.88
CA TYR A 273 18.11 -8.07 -17.10
C TYR A 273 18.10 -6.60 -17.53
N GLY A 274 17.08 -6.24 -18.29
CA GLY A 274 16.68 -4.88 -18.58
C GLY A 274 15.31 -4.59 -17.96
N PHE A 275 14.71 -3.49 -18.39
CA PHE A 275 13.39 -3.05 -17.94
C PHE A 275 12.47 -2.93 -19.17
N SER A 276 11.24 -3.44 -19.05
CA SER A 276 10.18 -3.12 -20.01
C SER A 276 9.77 -1.65 -19.90
N ALA A 277 8.91 -1.17 -20.80
CA ALA A 277 8.37 0.19 -20.74
C ALA A 277 7.59 0.46 -19.44
N GLU A 278 6.92 -0.55 -18.88
CA GLU A 278 6.17 -0.46 -17.61
C GLU A 278 7.10 -0.50 -16.39
N GLN A 279 8.23 -1.20 -16.50
CA GLN A 279 9.22 -1.34 -15.41
C GLN A 279 10.23 -0.19 -15.35
N ALA A 280 10.41 0.52 -16.46
CA ALA A 280 11.37 1.61 -16.60
C ALA A 280 11.15 2.71 -15.56
N GLN A 281 9.88 3.07 -15.31
CA GLN A 281 9.55 4.17 -14.41
C GLN A 281 9.81 3.83 -12.93
N PRO A 282 9.34 2.68 -12.40
CA PRO A 282 9.73 2.22 -11.07
C PRO A 282 11.24 2.11 -10.89
N ALA A 283 11.97 1.59 -11.89
CA ALA A 283 13.42 1.48 -11.83
C ALA A 283 14.12 2.85 -11.71
N LEU A 284 13.63 3.86 -12.44
CA LEU A 284 14.12 5.23 -12.35
C LEU A 284 13.81 5.85 -10.98
N ASP A 285 12.63 5.62 -10.43
CA ASP A 285 12.20 6.19 -9.14
C ASP A 285 13.02 5.64 -7.95
N GLY A 286 13.61 4.44 -8.09
CA GLY A 286 14.55 3.87 -7.12
C GLY A 286 15.96 4.44 -7.15
N VAL A 287 16.33 5.22 -8.17
CA VAL A 287 17.69 5.78 -8.26
C VAL A 287 17.92 6.84 -7.17
N ARG A 288 19.11 6.80 -6.57
CA ARG A 288 19.56 7.69 -5.48
C ARG A 288 20.87 8.40 -5.80
N SER A 289 21.58 8.00 -6.85
CA SER A 289 22.86 8.60 -7.24
C SER A 289 23.04 8.70 -8.76
N PRO A 290 23.95 9.57 -9.22
CA PRO A 290 24.34 9.63 -10.64
C PRO A 290 24.81 8.28 -11.19
N ALA A 291 25.52 7.49 -10.38
CA ALA A 291 25.99 6.17 -10.80
C ALA A 291 24.84 5.19 -11.07
N GLY A 292 23.72 5.30 -10.34
CA GLY A 292 22.50 4.53 -10.61
C GLY A 292 21.85 4.97 -11.93
N LEU A 293 21.81 6.27 -12.20
CA LEU A 293 21.29 6.82 -13.46
C LEU A 293 22.13 6.38 -14.67
N ASP A 294 23.45 6.43 -14.54
CA ASP A 294 24.39 5.98 -15.57
C ASP A 294 24.24 4.47 -15.83
N ALA A 295 24.02 3.66 -14.78
CA ALA A 295 23.76 2.24 -14.91
C ALA A 295 22.45 1.96 -15.67
N LEU A 296 21.37 2.71 -15.38
CA LEU A 296 20.13 2.62 -16.14
C LEU A 296 20.32 2.99 -17.60
N ALA A 297 21.05 4.08 -17.89
CA ALA A 297 21.38 4.48 -19.27
C ALA A 297 22.14 3.35 -20.01
N ALA A 298 23.15 2.77 -19.36
CA ALA A 298 23.97 1.70 -19.92
C ALA A 298 23.18 0.40 -20.18
N SER A 299 22.04 0.20 -19.52
CA SER A 299 21.19 -0.96 -19.76
C SER A 299 20.51 -0.96 -21.15
N GLY A 300 20.54 0.18 -21.86
CA GLY A 300 19.88 0.41 -23.15
C GLY A 300 18.55 1.17 -23.03
N LEU A 301 18.25 1.71 -21.84
CA LEU A 301 17.02 2.45 -21.56
C LEU A 301 17.11 3.88 -22.15
N ALA A 302 16.09 4.28 -22.92
CA ALA A 302 16.01 5.65 -23.44
C ALA A 302 15.55 6.62 -22.33
N LEU A 303 16.52 7.21 -21.62
CA LEU A 303 16.22 8.09 -20.48
C LEU A 303 15.45 9.36 -20.88
N GLY A 304 15.75 10.00 -22.00
CA GLY A 304 15.10 11.26 -22.40
C GLY A 304 13.56 11.17 -22.45
N PRO A 305 12.97 10.23 -23.22
CA PRO A 305 11.52 10.02 -23.21
C PRO A 305 10.97 9.66 -21.83
N LEU A 306 11.71 8.89 -21.03
CA LEU A 306 11.28 8.50 -19.69
C LEU A 306 11.24 9.69 -18.74
N MET A 307 12.22 10.59 -18.80
CA MET A 307 12.26 11.82 -18.00
C MET A 307 11.07 12.75 -18.29
N LEU A 308 10.55 12.70 -19.52
CA LEU A 308 9.43 13.53 -19.99
C LEU A 308 8.07 12.85 -19.83
N ARG A 309 8.03 11.57 -19.45
CA ARG A 309 6.78 10.83 -19.25
C ARG A 309 6.09 11.37 -17.99
N ALA A 310 4.92 11.96 -18.17
CA ALA A 310 4.06 12.36 -17.07
C ALA A 310 3.15 11.19 -16.69
N GLU A 311 3.13 10.84 -15.41
CA GLU A 311 2.15 9.92 -14.83
C GLU A 311 1.26 10.70 -13.86
N ASP A 312 0.35 10.00 -13.17
CA ASP A 312 -0.59 10.60 -12.22
C ASP A 312 0.09 11.52 -11.20
N ARG A 313 1.34 11.23 -10.83
CA ARG A 313 2.14 12.00 -9.85
C ARG A 313 3.13 13.00 -10.46
N GLY A 314 3.02 13.30 -11.75
CA GLY A 314 3.95 14.17 -12.47
C GLY A 314 5.09 13.42 -13.17
N ASP A 315 6.04 14.16 -13.74
CA ASP A 315 7.23 13.60 -14.40
C ASP A 315 8.35 13.23 -13.39
N ALA A 316 9.42 12.59 -13.89
CA ALA A 316 10.48 12.05 -13.04
C ALA A 316 11.16 13.11 -12.17
N LEU A 317 11.40 14.32 -12.70
CA LEU A 317 12.03 15.41 -11.95
C LEU A 317 11.08 16.02 -10.93
N SER A 318 9.78 16.14 -11.25
CA SER A 318 8.77 16.62 -10.30
C SER A 318 8.61 15.66 -9.11
N ARG A 319 8.62 14.35 -9.37
CA ARG A 319 8.57 13.33 -8.30
C ARG A 319 9.84 13.36 -7.44
N LEU A 320 11.02 13.47 -8.07
CA LEU A 320 12.28 13.64 -7.33
C LEU A 320 12.25 14.91 -6.46
N ALA A 321 11.84 16.05 -7.02
CA ALA A 321 11.74 17.33 -6.31
C ALA A 321 10.85 17.27 -5.07
N THR A 322 9.77 16.48 -5.12
CA THR A 322 8.87 16.24 -3.98
C THR A 322 9.59 15.52 -2.83
N GLN A 323 10.48 14.57 -3.14
CA GLN A 323 11.12 13.70 -2.16
C GLN A 323 12.46 14.26 -1.64
N LEU A 324 13.09 15.17 -2.38
CA LEU A 324 14.41 15.74 -2.06
C LEU A 324 14.52 16.37 -0.66
N PRO A 325 13.57 17.18 -0.18
CA PRO A 325 13.70 17.83 1.13
C PRO A 325 13.84 16.84 2.29
N GLN A 326 13.05 15.76 2.29
CA GLN A 326 13.16 14.69 3.28
C GLN A 326 14.46 13.91 3.10
N ARG A 327 14.81 13.54 1.85
CA ARG A 327 16.05 12.80 1.58
C ARG A 327 17.32 13.56 1.98
N LEU A 328 17.31 14.88 1.86
CA LEU A 328 18.43 15.72 2.29
C LEU A 328 18.64 15.64 3.81
N ASP A 329 17.57 15.46 4.57
CA ASP A 329 17.62 15.33 6.03
C ASP A 329 18.06 13.93 6.45
N ASP A 330 17.65 12.90 5.71
CA ASP A 330 17.94 11.48 5.99
C ASP A 330 19.29 10.99 5.43
N SER A 331 20.00 11.79 4.62
CA SER A 331 21.19 11.34 3.87
C SER A 331 22.51 11.62 4.56
N ASP A 332 23.37 10.61 4.61
CA ASP A 332 24.79 10.74 5.00
C ASP A 332 25.66 11.42 3.92
N ALA A 333 25.15 11.55 2.69
CA ALA A 333 25.86 12.14 1.55
C ALA A 333 24.98 13.13 0.76
N PRO A 334 24.51 14.25 1.34
CA PRO A 334 23.57 15.17 0.68
C PRO A 334 24.04 15.70 -0.69
N ALA A 335 25.36 15.80 -0.91
CA ALA A 335 25.94 16.24 -2.17
C ALA A 335 25.54 15.34 -3.36
N THR A 336 25.39 14.02 -3.15
CA THR A 336 25.01 13.09 -4.23
C THR A 336 23.59 13.33 -4.72
N LEU A 337 22.69 13.85 -3.86
CA LEU A 337 21.34 14.24 -4.25
C LEU A 337 21.34 15.49 -5.16
N ALA A 338 22.27 16.43 -4.93
CA ALA A 338 22.46 17.56 -5.82
C ALA A 338 23.02 17.11 -7.18
N ASP A 339 24.01 16.23 -7.17
CA ASP A 339 24.55 15.65 -8.41
C ASP A 339 23.49 14.84 -9.18
N LEU A 340 22.57 14.17 -8.47
CA LEU A 340 21.45 13.44 -9.06
C LEU A 340 20.51 14.37 -9.83
N VAL A 341 20.16 15.53 -9.26
CA VAL A 341 19.34 16.55 -9.94
C VAL A 341 20.02 17.02 -11.22
N ASP A 342 21.32 17.34 -11.15
CA ASP A 342 22.11 17.71 -12.33
C ASP A 342 22.17 16.57 -13.36
N GLY A 343 22.16 15.32 -12.90
CA GLY A 343 22.05 14.12 -13.73
C GLY A 343 20.73 14.03 -14.48
N TYR A 344 19.60 14.25 -13.80
CA TYR A 344 18.26 14.23 -14.40
C TYR A 344 18.13 15.31 -15.49
N LEU A 345 18.63 16.52 -15.22
CA LEU A 345 18.64 17.61 -16.20
C LEU A 345 19.47 17.26 -17.44
N ARG A 346 20.68 16.69 -17.25
CA ARG A 346 21.51 16.20 -18.38
C ARG A 346 20.86 15.06 -19.15
N ALA A 347 20.08 14.23 -18.49
CA ALA A 347 19.34 13.13 -19.10
C ALA A 347 18.08 13.58 -19.88
N GLY A 348 17.75 14.89 -19.84
CA GLY A 348 16.66 15.48 -20.63
C GLY A 348 15.41 15.85 -19.83
N ALA A 349 15.46 15.82 -18.49
CA ALA A 349 14.38 16.35 -17.67
C ALA A 349 14.18 17.86 -17.88
N ARG A 350 12.93 18.32 -17.72
CA ARG A 350 12.55 19.71 -17.98
C ARG A 350 12.10 20.42 -16.70
N LEU A 351 12.50 21.68 -16.56
CA LEU A 351 12.19 22.51 -15.40
C LEU A 351 10.85 23.23 -15.51
N ASP A 352 10.32 23.38 -16.72
CA ASP A 352 9.09 24.11 -17.01
C ASP A 352 7.83 23.24 -17.00
N ARG A 353 7.97 21.91 -16.88
CA ARG A 353 6.81 21.02 -16.75
C ARG A 353 6.24 21.10 -15.34
N ALA A 354 4.95 21.39 -15.23
CA ALA A 354 4.29 21.46 -13.94
C ALA A 354 3.57 20.16 -13.61
N ALA A 355 3.77 19.65 -12.39
CA ALA A 355 2.94 18.62 -11.79
C ALA A 355 1.97 19.29 -10.82
N PHE A 356 0.66 19.05 -10.97
CA PHE A 356 -0.37 19.68 -10.14
C PHE A 356 -0.25 21.21 -10.06
N GLY A 357 0.11 21.84 -11.18
CA GLY A 357 0.27 23.30 -11.28
C GLY A 357 1.54 23.87 -10.64
N LYS A 358 2.49 23.03 -10.17
CA LYS A 358 3.78 23.46 -9.62
C LYS A 358 4.95 22.90 -10.43
N THR A 359 5.92 23.76 -10.71
CA THR A 359 7.21 23.36 -11.29
C THR A 359 8.07 22.62 -10.27
N PRO A 360 9.09 21.84 -10.69
CA PRO A 360 10.05 21.20 -9.78
C PRO A 360 10.71 22.19 -8.81
N CYS A 361 10.99 23.43 -9.26
CA CYS A 361 11.50 24.50 -8.40
C CYS A 361 10.54 24.83 -7.25
N GLU A 362 9.26 25.08 -7.58
CA GLU A 362 8.24 25.44 -6.58
C GLU A 362 8.01 24.29 -5.60
N THR A 363 7.91 23.07 -6.12
CA THR A 363 7.74 21.85 -5.31
C THR A 363 8.89 21.67 -4.31
N PHE A 364 10.13 21.85 -4.75
CA PHE A 364 11.29 21.75 -3.86
C PHE A 364 11.29 22.87 -2.80
N VAL A 365 11.05 24.12 -3.18
CA VAL A 365 11.03 25.26 -2.24
C VAL A 365 9.92 25.12 -1.20
N ASP A 366 8.73 24.69 -1.60
CA ASP A 366 7.62 24.45 -0.68
C ASP A 366 7.92 23.28 0.28
N GLY A 367 8.51 22.19 -0.24
CA GLY A 367 8.90 21.06 0.58
C GLY A 367 10.02 21.39 1.58
N GLU A 368 10.99 22.21 1.19
CA GLU A 368 12.01 22.75 2.11
C GLU A 368 11.40 23.60 3.23
N ARG A 369 10.41 24.44 2.89
CA ARG A 369 9.67 25.24 3.88
C ARG A 369 8.87 24.36 4.84
N TYR A 370 8.21 23.32 4.31
CA TYR A 370 7.50 22.35 5.13
C TYR A 370 8.44 21.62 6.08
N GLN A 371 9.57 21.10 5.58
CA GLN A 371 10.56 20.40 6.40
C GLN A 371 11.15 21.29 7.48
N ALA A 372 11.43 22.57 7.17
CA ALA A 372 11.91 23.53 8.17
C ALA A 372 10.94 23.72 9.35
N ASN A 373 9.63 23.52 9.16
CA ASN A 373 8.65 23.65 10.23
C ASN A 373 8.56 22.42 11.15
N ILE A 374 8.94 21.23 10.64
CA ILE A 374 8.87 19.97 11.40
C ILE A 374 10.23 19.54 11.96
N ARG A 375 11.32 20.10 11.44
CA ARG A 375 12.67 19.79 11.91
C ARG A 375 12.92 20.34 13.31
N THR A 376 13.42 19.47 14.19
CA THR A 376 13.76 19.82 15.58
C THR A 376 15.27 19.99 15.80
N ALA A 377 16.10 19.53 14.88
CA ALA A 377 17.57 19.57 14.95
C ALA A 377 18.18 20.69 14.10
N ALA A 378 19.37 21.15 14.50
CA ALA A 378 20.17 22.09 13.72
C ALA A 378 20.66 21.46 12.41
N LEU A 379 20.74 22.27 11.35
CA LEU A 379 21.14 21.83 10.03
C LEU A 379 22.65 21.55 9.95
N ALA A 380 23.01 20.40 9.38
CA ALA A 380 24.39 20.12 9.02
C ALA A 380 24.81 21.02 7.83
N PRO A 381 26.02 21.63 7.84
CA PRO A 381 26.48 22.49 6.74
C PRO A 381 26.49 21.80 5.37
N ALA A 382 26.78 20.50 5.32
CA ALA A 382 26.77 19.71 4.10
C ALA A 382 25.37 19.62 3.46
N ARG A 383 24.33 19.49 4.30
CA ARG A 383 22.93 19.48 3.90
C ARG A 383 22.52 20.83 3.32
N GLU A 384 22.87 21.94 4.00
CA GLU A 384 22.59 23.29 3.51
C GLU A 384 23.24 23.58 2.16
N ALA A 385 24.52 23.23 2.00
CA ALA A 385 25.24 23.40 0.75
C ALA A 385 24.57 22.61 -0.40
N ALA A 386 24.15 21.37 -0.16
CA ALA A 386 23.44 20.56 -1.14
C ALA A 386 22.07 21.15 -1.51
N ALA A 387 21.28 21.59 -0.52
CA ALA A 387 19.99 22.22 -0.75
C ALA A 387 20.11 23.52 -1.57
N GLN A 388 21.14 24.33 -1.30
CA GLN A 388 21.42 25.54 -2.07
C GLN A 388 21.77 25.21 -3.53
N ARG A 389 22.59 24.18 -3.75
CA ARG A 389 22.94 23.73 -5.10
C ARG A 389 21.72 23.20 -5.87
N ILE A 390 20.89 22.37 -5.24
CA ILE A 390 19.63 21.88 -5.83
C ILE A 390 18.74 23.07 -6.22
N ARG A 391 18.59 24.06 -5.33
CA ARG A 391 17.81 25.26 -5.62
C ARG A 391 18.36 26.03 -6.82
N GLN A 392 19.68 26.16 -6.95
CA GLN A 392 20.30 26.82 -8.09
C GLN A 392 20.05 26.06 -9.40
N SER A 393 20.08 24.73 -9.38
CA SER A 393 19.80 23.90 -10.55
C SER A 393 18.32 23.92 -10.96
N LEU A 394 17.40 23.90 -9.99
CA LEU A 394 15.96 23.87 -10.27
C LEU A 394 15.35 25.24 -10.58
N CYS A 395 15.89 26.31 -9.98
CA CYS A 395 15.36 27.68 -10.07
C CYS A 395 16.36 28.61 -10.79
N PRO A 396 16.53 28.50 -12.11
CA PRO A 396 17.48 29.32 -12.85
C PRO A 396 17.15 30.81 -12.63
N GLN A 397 18.17 31.63 -12.39
CA GLN A 397 18.03 33.06 -12.05
C GLN A 397 17.28 33.34 -10.74
N GLY A 398 17.14 32.35 -9.86
CA GLY A 398 16.48 32.49 -8.55
C GLY A 398 14.96 32.57 -8.62
N ARG A 399 14.35 32.26 -9.77
CA ARG A 399 12.90 32.23 -9.98
C ARG A 399 12.45 30.89 -10.54
N PRO A 400 11.22 30.45 -10.24
CA PRO A 400 10.65 29.29 -10.92
C PRO A 400 10.47 29.60 -12.42
N PRO A 401 10.72 28.63 -13.31
CA PRO A 401 10.43 28.75 -14.72
C PRO A 401 8.93 28.97 -14.98
N VAL A 402 8.59 29.49 -16.16
CA VAL A 402 7.19 29.59 -16.58
C VAL A 402 6.66 28.19 -16.88
N ALA A 403 5.58 27.80 -16.21
CA ALA A 403 4.97 26.49 -16.41
C ALA A 403 4.42 26.31 -17.83
N THR A 404 4.81 25.22 -18.50
CA THR A 404 4.31 24.82 -19.81
C THR A 404 3.55 23.49 -19.67
N SER A 405 2.22 23.60 -19.55
CA SER A 405 1.22 22.56 -19.28
C SER A 405 1.39 21.75 -18.00
N SER A 406 0.25 21.45 -17.39
CA SER A 406 0.17 20.67 -16.15
C SER A 406 -0.06 19.20 -16.46
N SER A 407 0.45 18.28 -15.63
CA SER A 407 0.02 16.87 -15.65
C SER A 407 -1.50 16.74 -15.55
N THR A 408 -2.18 17.73 -14.97
CA THR A 408 -3.64 17.87 -14.95
C THR A 408 -4.23 17.93 -16.35
N ASP A 409 -3.64 18.68 -17.30
CA ASP A 409 -4.16 18.78 -18.68
C ASP A 409 -4.01 17.44 -19.40
N ALA A 410 -2.87 16.76 -19.25
CA ALA A 410 -2.65 15.45 -19.85
C ALA A 410 -3.52 14.34 -19.23
N PHE A 411 -3.74 14.39 -17.90
CA PHE A 411 -4.64 13.46 -17.21
C PHE A 411 -6.10 13.73 -17.59
N GLN A 412 -6.52 14.99 -17.64
CA GLN A 412 -7.85 15.43 -18.10
C GLN A 412 -8.08 15.04 -19.56
N ASP A 413 -7.08 15.20 -20.43
CA ASP A 413 -7.13 14.77 -21.83
C ASP A 413 -7.22 13.25 -21.95
N SER A 414 -6.52 12.49 -21.09
CA SER A 414 -6.65 11.02 -21.06
C SER A 414 -8.03 10.56 -20.56
N LEU A 415 -8.59 11.26 -19.57
CA LEU A 415 -9.94 11.02 -19.05
C LEU A 415 -10.99 11.35 -20.10
N ASN A 416 -10.83 12.47 -20.80
CA ASN A 416 -11.70 12.86 -21.90
C ASN A 416 -11.61 11.85 -23.05
N ALA A 417 -10.42 11.38 -23.41
CA ALA A 417 -10.22 10.36 -24.45
C ALA A 417 -10.82 9.00 -24.05
N ALA A 418 -10.70 8.59 -22.78
CA ALA A 418 -11.31 7.36 -22.27
C ALA A 418 -12.84 7.45 -22.22
N VAL A 419 -13.39 8.60 -21.82
CA VAL A 419 -14.82 8.87 -21.85
C VAL A 419 -15.33 8.88 -23.30
N GLU A 420 -14.60 9.47 -24.23
CA GLU A 420 -14.95 9.41 -25.66
C GLU A 420 -14.89 8.00 -26.22
N ALA A 421 -13.89 7.19 -25.86
CA ALA A 421 -13.80 5.78 -26.28
C ALA A 421 -14.98 4.96 -25.75
N ALA A 422 -15.33 5.11 -24.47
CA ALA A 422 -16.49 4.47 -23.87
C ALA A 422 -17.82 4.97 -24.48
N GLN A 423 -17.90 6.23 -24.90
CA GLN A 423 -19.07 6.77 -25.61
C GLN A 423 -19.18 6.24 -27.05
N ARG A 424 -18.06 5.98 -27.75
CA ARG A 424 -18.07 5.34 -29.08
C ARG A 424 -18.53 3.88 -29.00
N GLU A 425 -18.04 3.13 -28.00
CA GLU A 425 -18.53 1.77 -27.72
C GLU A 425 -20.00 1.75 -27.31
N GLY A 426 -20.44 2.70 -26.48
CA GLY A 426 -21.84 2.84 -26.08
C GLY A 426 -22.79 3.32 -27.18
N ARG A 427 -22.29 3.97 -28.23
CA ARG A 427 -23.08 4.42 -29.39
C ARG A 427 -23.16 3.39 -30.53
N GLY A 428 -22.44 2.27 -30.44
CA GLY A 428 -22.46 1.24 -31.49
C GLY A 428 -21.93 1.73 -32.85
N GLU A 429 -21.10 2.78 -32.89
CA GLU A 429 -20.46 3.27 -34.12
C GLU A 429 -19.17 2.47 -34.39
N GLY A 430 -19.32 1.16 -34.50
CA GLY A 430 -18.28 0.21 -34.82
C GLY A 430 -18.76 -0.76 -35.89
N GLY A 431 -18.98 -0.25 -37.11
CA GLY A 431 -19.26 -1.12 -38.25
C GLY A 431 -19.87 -0.42 -39.45
N GLU A 432 -19.05 0.21 -40.28
CA GLU A 432 -19.29 0.32 -41.72
C GLU A 432 -17.94 0.22 -42.46
N GLU A 433 -17.43 -1.00 -42.57
CA GLU A 433 -16.51 -1.34 -43.66
C GLU A 433 -17.35 -1.57 -44.93
N GLY A 434 -17.21 -0.63 -45.86
CA GLY A 434 -16.98 -0.89 -47.28
C GLY A 434 -17.84 -1.97 -47.96
N GLY A 435 -18.97 -1.52 -48.52
CA GLY A 435 -19.23 -1.63 -49.96
C GLY A 435 -19.02 -2.99 -50.62
N ALA A 436 -20.12 -3.71 -50.79
CA ALA A 436 -20.27 -4.76 -51.78
C ALA A 436 -19.80 -4.29 -53.18
N ALA A 437 -18.85 -5.01 -53.76
CA ALA A 437 -18.63 -5.05 -55.19
C ALA A 437 -19.04 -6.44 -55.71
N ASP A 438 -19.89 -6.40 -56.72
CA ASP A 438 -20.60 -7.45 -57.45
C ASP A 438 -19.73 -8.63 -57.95
N PRO A 439 -20.33 -9.81 -58.24
CA PRO A 439 -19.64 -10.93 -58.85
C PRO A 439 -19.62 -10.83 -60.38
N THR A 440 -18.43 -10.97 -60.98
CA THR A 440 -18.04 -11.60 -62.28
C THR A 440 -18.96 -11.54 -63.52
N PRO A 441 -18.39 -11.44 -64.74
CA PRO A 441 -17.30 -12.30 -65.26
C PRO A 441 -15.97 -11.61 -65.55
#